data_AF-A0A1B6H8S4-F1
#
_entry.id   AF-A0A1B6H8S4-F1
#
_cell.length_a   1.000
_cell.length_b   1.000
_cell.length_c   1.000
_cell.angle_alpha   90.00
_cell.angle_beta   90.00
_cell.angle_gamma   90.00
#
_symmetry.space_group_name_H-M   'P 1'
#
loop_
_entity.id
_entity.type
_entity.pdbx_description
1 polymer ?
#
loop_
_entity_poly.entity_id
_entity_poly.type
_entity_poly.pdbx_seq_one_letter_code
_entity_poly.pdbx_strand_id
1 'polypeptide(L)'
;FLFARSGQIRTLDELTVIMRSLGMSPTISELKSYLKEKGGKMSFPDFLKVMHSHSRAENLPKEVVDAFRAADPSKKGMIPASQLRHMLLHWGEQLSTKEVDQIFREANVSPNGLVKYEDFVKICCAPVPDYY
;
A
#
# COMPACT_ATOMS: atom_id res chain seq x y z
N PHE A 1 8.42 17.13 15.12
CA PHE A 1 8.00 16.85 13.73
C PHE A 1 9.19 16.97 12.80
N LEU A 2 9.91 15.87 12.54
CA LEU A 2 11.13 15.91 11.70
C LEU A 2 10.83 16.34 10.24
N PHE A 3 9.63 16.01 9.76
CA PHE A 3 9.17 16.23 8.39
C PHE A 3 8.22 17.42 8.21
N ALA A 4 7.52 17.90 9.25
CA ALA A 4 6.67 19.10 9.21
C ALA A 4 7.31 20.26 9.99
N ARG A 5 8.48 20.72 9.54
CA ARG A 5 9.30 21.73 10.24
C ARG A 5 8.59 23.09 10.37
N SER A 6 7.60 23.35 9.53
CA SER A 6 6.77 24.57 9.55
C SER A 6 5.58 24.50 10.50
N GLY A 7 5.36 23.37 11.20
CA GLY A 7 4.17 23.10 12.01
C GLY A 7 2.94 22.70 11.20
N GLN A 8 3.06 22.62 9.88
CA GLN A 8 2.01 22.20 8.94
C GLN A 8 2.58 21.26 7.90
N ILE A 9 1.74 20.32 7.45
CA ILE A 9 2.01 19.47 6.28
C ILE A 9 1.51 20.22 5.05
N ARG A 10 2.36 20.43 4.05
CA ARG A 10 2.06 21.24 2.86
C ARG A 10 2.28 20.48 1.55
N THR A 11 3.01 19.38 1.60
CA THR A 11 3.31 18.57 0.41
C THR A 11 2.79 17.15 0.55
N LEU A 12 2.57 16.52 -0.59
CA LEU A 12 2.26 15.09 -0.67
C LEU A 12 3.37 14.24 -0.06
N ASP A 13 4.63 14.60 -0.28
CA ASP A 13 5.78 13.83 0.22
C ASP A 13 5.85 13.86 1.75
N GLU A 14 5.65 15.03 2.38
CA GLU A 14 5.56 15.14 3.84
C GLU A 14 4.43 14.27 4.41
N LEU A 15 3.24 14.33 3.80
CA LEU A 15 2.10 13.53 4.24
C LEU A 15 2.37 12.02 4.07
N THR A 16 2.94 11.64 2.93
CA THR A 16 3.31 10.25 2.59
C THR A 16 4.27 9.69 3.62
N VAL A 17 5.38 10.40 3.87
CA VAL A 17 6.41 9.96 4.81
C VAL A 17 5.82 9.85 6.21
N ILE A 18 5.03 10.82 6.66
CA ILE A 18 4.44 10.81 8.01
C ILE A 18 3.46 9.63 8.16
N MET A 19 2.52 9.44 7.24
CA MET A 19 1.51 8.36 7.35
C MET A 19 2.15 6.97 7.27
N ARG A 20 3.12 6.77 6.36
CA ARG A 20 3.85 5.50 6.23
C ARG A 20 4.74 5.21 7.43
N SER A 21 5.35 6.24 8.02
CA SER A 21 6.13 6.09 9.26
C SER A 21 5.27 5.69 10.47
N LEU A 22 3.96 5.90 10.39
CA LEU A 22 2.99 5.50 11.41
C LEU A 22 2.31 4.16 11.07
N GLY A 23 2.82 3.44 10.07
CA GLY A 23 2.36 2.08 9.72
C GLY A 23 1.13 2.02 8.82
N MET A 24 0.64 3.16 8.31
CA MET A 24 -0.46 3.18 7.35
C MET A 24 0.06 3.16 5.92
N SER A 25 -0.73 2.65 4.98
CA SER A 25 -0.38 2.49 3.57
C SER A 25 -1.35 3.22 2.64
N PRO A 26 -1.54 4.54 2.81
CA PRO A 26 -2.46 5.30 1.96
C PRO A 26 -1.95 5.35 0.51
N THR A 27 -2.89 5.26 -0.43
CA THR A 27 -2.65 5.49 -1.85
C THR A 27 -2.35 6.97 -2.12
N ILE A 28 -1.58 7.27 -3.16
CA ILE A 28 -1.36 8.62 -3.71
C ILE A 28 -2.69 9.33 -3.99
N SER A 29 -3.72 8.60 -4.43
CA SER A 29 -5.05 9.17 -4.67
C SER A 29 -5.73 9.62 -3.38
N GLU A 30 -5.67 8.81 -2.32
CA GLU A 30 -6.17 9.20 -0.99
C GLU A 30 -5.38 10.37 -0.41
N LEU A 31 -4.05 10.33 -0.50
CA LEU A 31 -3.18 11.40 -0.02
C LEU A 31 -3.50 12.75 -0.70
N LYS A 32 -3.71 12.72 -2.03
CA LYS A 32 -4.16 13.89 -2.79
C LYS A 32 -5.51 14.39 -2.30
N SER A 33 -6.44 13.47 -2.04
CA SER A 33 -7.77 13.80 -1.53
C SER A 33 -7.69 14.46 -0.15
N TYR A 34 -6.95 13.89 0.79
CA TYR A 34 -6.78 14.42 2.14
C TYR A 34 -6.17 15.82 2.15
N LEU A 35 -5.12 16.04 1.34
CA LEU A 35 -4.49 17.36 1.27
C LEU A 35 -5.41 18.40 0.62
N LYS A 36 -6.14 18.01 -0.43
CA LYS A 36 -7.11 18.87 -1.12
C LYS A 36 -8.28 19.25 -0.21
N GLU A 37 -8.83 18.30 0.54
CA GLU A 37 -9.95 18.53 1.47
C GLU A 37 -9.60 19.56 2.56
N LYS A 38 -8.32 19.64 2.96
CA LYS A 38 -7.83 20.61 3.94
C LYS A 38 -7.30 21.91 3.31
N GLY A 39 -7.55 22.15 2.03
CA GLY A 39 -7.17 23.40 1.37
C GLY A 39 -5.67 23.49 1.03
N GLY A 40 -5.03 22.35 0.76
CA GLY A 40 -3.63 22.27 0.31
C GLY A 40 -2.60 22.34 1.44
N LYS A 41 -3.02 22.51 2.68
CA LYS A 41 -2.17 22.48 3.87
C LYS A 41 -2.93 21.89 5.04
N MET A 42 -2.25 21.18 5.92
CA MET A 42 -2.87 20.44 7.00
C MET A 42 -2.19 20.79 8.33
N SER A 43 -2.99 21.21 9.30
CA SER A 43 -2.54 21.39 10.68
C SER A 43 -2.46 20.05 11.41
N PHE A 44 -1.82 20.01 12.59
CA PHE A 44 -1.78 18.77 13.38
C PHE A 44 -3.18 18.24 13.77
N PRO A 45 -4.14 19.08 14.23
CA PRO A 45 -5.51 18.62 14.45
C PRO A 45 -6.20 18.05 13.19
N ASP A 46 -5.96 18.64 12.02
CA ASP A 46 -6.52 18.11 10.76
C ASP A 46 -5.91 16.75 10.42
N PHE A 47 -4.61 16.62 10.63
CA PHE A 47 -3.88 15.37 10.45
C PHE A 47 -4.41 14.26 11.34
N LEU A 48 -4.67 14.54 12.63
CA LEU A 48 -5.27 13.55 13.54
C LEU A 48 -6.64 13.06 13.05
N LYS A 49 -7.47 13.96 12.48
CA LYS A 49 -8.76 13.57 11.90
C LYS A 49 -8.59 12.67 10.69
N VAL A 50 -7.63 12.99 9.80
CA VAL A 50 -7.30 12.16 8.63
C VAL A 50 -6.81 10.78 9.07
N MET A 51 -5.87 10.71 10.01
CA MET A 51 -5.36 9.46 10.56
C MET A 51 -6.49 8.61 11.16
N HIS A 52 -7.35 9.21 11.99
CA HIS A 52 -8.47 8.49 12.60
C HIS A 52 -9.44 7.93 11.54
N SER A 53 -9.76 8.71 10.50
CA SER A 53 -10.63 8.22 9.42
C SER A 53 -9.96 7.12 8.60
N HIS A 54 -8.69 7.29 8.24
CA HIS A 54 -7.96 6.34 7.40
C HIS A 54 -7.76 5.01 8.12
N SER A 55 -7.33 5.03 9.38
CA SER A 55 -7.12 3.81 10.20
C SER A 55 -8.38 2.95 10.36
N ARG A 56 -9.58 3.52 10.19
CA ARG A 56 -10.84 2.78 10.22
C ARG A 56 -11.26 2.23 8.85
N ALA A 57 -10.82 2.88 7.78
CA ALA A 57 -11.16 2.52 6.42
C ALA A 57 -10.19 1.50 5.84
N GLU A 58 -8.90 1.66 6.13
CA GLU A 58 -7.82 0.84 5.59
C GLU A 58 -7.93 -0.60 6.08
N ASN A 59 -7.99 -1.54 5.13
CA ASN A 59 -7.79 -2.95 5.39
C ASN A 59 -6.98 -3.57 4.27
N LEU A 60 -5.70 -3.21 4.21
CA LEU A 60 -4.79 -3.58 3.13
C LEU A 60 -4.80 -5.08 2.80
N PRO A 61 -4.68 -6.02 3.76
CA PRO A 61 -4.69 -7.44 3.41
C PRO A 61 -5.99 -7.89 2.73
N LYS A 62 -7.13 -7.38 3.22
CA LYS A 62 -8.43 -7.73 2.65
C LYS A 62 -8.62 -7.12 1.26
N GLU A 63 -8.29 -5.85 1.08
CA GLU A 63 -8.40 -5.14 -0.20
C GLU A 63 -7.57 -5.81 -1.29
N VAL A 64 -6.32 -6.17 -0.96
CA VAL A 64 -5.42 -6.83 -1.91
C VAL A 64 -5.91 -8.26 -2.24
N VAL A 65 -6.37 -9.03 -1.24
CA VAL A 65 -6.96 -10.36 -1.49
C VAL A 65 -8.22 -10.28 -2.34
N ASP A 66 -9.11 -9.32 -2.10
CA ASP A 66 -10.34 -9.15 -2.87
C ASP A 66 -10.04 -8.76 -4.32
N ALA A 67 -9.00 -7.95 -4.57
CA ALA A 67 -8.51 -7.66 -5.91
C ALA A 67 -7.99 -8.92 -6.63
N PHE A 68 -7.25 -9.79 -5.94
CA PHE A 68 -6.81 -11.07 -6.51
C PHE A 68 -7.96 -12.05 -6.77
N ARG A 69 -8.96 -12.10 -5.88
CA ARG A 69 -10.17 -12.91 -6.09
C ARG A 69 -10.94 -12.46 -7.33
N ALA A 70 -11.02 -11.16 -7.59
CA ALA A 70 -11.62 -10.64 -8.82
C ALA A 70 -10.87 -11.09 -10.09
N ALA A 71 -9.56 -11.36 -9.98
CA ALA A 71 -8.72 -11.87 -11.06
C ALA A 71 -8.69 -13.41 -11.19
N ASP A 72 -9.31 -14.15 -10.26
CA ASP A 72 -9.46 -15.61 -10.25
C ASP A 72 -10.95 -16.03 -10.27
N PRO A 73 -11.62 -15.95 -11.43
CA PRO A 73 -13.04 -16.32 -11.56
C PRO A 73 -13.33 -17.77 -11.16
N SER A 74 -12.33 -18.64 -11.29
CA SER A 74 -12.40 -20.05 -10.92
C SER A 74 -12.27 -20.31 -9.42
N LYS A 75 -11.97 -19.30 -8.61
CA LYS A 75 -11.78 -19.39 -7.15
C LYS A 75 -10.80 -20.50 -6.74
N LYS A 76 -9.73 -20.68 -7.51
CA LYS A 76 -8.65 -21.63 -7.21
C LYS A 76 -7.81 -21.22 -6.00
N GLY A 77 -7.82 -19.94 -5.64
CA GLY A 77 -6.97 -19.42 -4.56
C GLY A 77 -5.51 -19.21 -4.98
N MET A 78 -5.21 -19.38 -6.28
CA MET A 78 -3.86 -19.29 -6.84
C MET A 78 -3.90 -18.67 -8.24
N ILE A 79 -2.87 -17.87 -8.55
CA ILE A 79 -2.68 -17.27 -9.88
C ILE A 79 -1.26 -17.53 -10.39
N PRO A 80 -1.02 -17.62 -11.71
CA PRO A 80 0.33 -17.67 -12.26
C PRO A 80 1.14 -16.44 -11.85
N ALA A 81 2.43 -16.62 -11.55
CA ALA A 81 3.34 -15.53 -11.20
C ALA A 81 3.43 -14.46 -12.32
N SER A 82 3.31 -14.87 -13.58
CA SER A 82 3.22 -13.96 -14.73
C SER A 82 1.97 -13.07 -14.70
N GLN A 83 0.82 -13.61 -14.26
CA GLN A 83 -0.41 -12.85 -14.10
C GLN A 83 -0.29 -11.88 -12.91
N LEU A 84 0.26 -12.32 -11.78
CA LEU A 84 0.55 -11.45 -10.63
C LEU A 84 1.45 -10.27 -11.04
N ARG A 85 2.53 -10.55 -11.78
CA ARG A 85 3.43 -9.52 -12.31
C ARG A 85 2.66 -8.52 -13.18
N HIS A 86 1.84 -9.02 -14.12
CA HIS A 86 1.05 -8.16 -14.99
C HIS A 86 0.11 -7.24 -14.20
N MET A 87 -0.54 -7.77 -13.15
CA MET A 87 -1.41 -6.96 -12.28
C MET A 87 -0.63 -5.84 -11.59
N LEU A 88 0.51 -6.15 -10.96
CA LEU A 88 1.32 -5.17 -10.23
C LEU A 88 1.94 -4.09 -11.12
N LEU A 89 2.20 -4.39 -12.39
CA LEU A 89 2.76 -3.43 -13.36
C LEU A 89 1.71 -2.50 -13.98
N HIS A 90 0.44 -2.88 -13.99
CA HIS A 90 -0.56 -2.22 -14.83
C HIS A 90 -1.80 -1.74 -14.08
N TRP A 91 -2.11 -2.29 -12.91
CA TRP A 91 -3.34 -1.97 -12.18
C TRP A 91 -3.06 -1.02 -11.01
N GLY A 92 -3.96 -0.05 -10.80
CA GLY A 92 -3.89 0.88 -9.67
C GLY A 92 -2.61 1.72 -9.68
N GLU A 93 -1.92 1.73 -8.53
CA GLU A 93 -0.61 2.36 -8.37
C GLU A 93 0.47 1.44 -8.91
N GLN A 94 0.86 1.70 -10.15
CA GLN A 94 1.76 0.85 -10.91
C GLN A 94 3.14 0.81 -10.27
N LEU A 95 3.63 -0.41 -10.06
CA LEU A 95 5.01 -0.64 -9.67
C LEU A 95 5.89 -0.72 -10.93
N SER A 96 7.14 -0.30 -10.79
CA SER A 96 8.16 -0.54 -11.80
C SER A 96 8.55 -2.02 -11.85
N THR A 97 9.11 -2.46 -12.98
CA THR A 97 9.64 -3.83 -13.11
C THR A 97 10.63 -4.17 -12.00
N LYS A 98 11.46 -3.20 -11.58
CA LYS A 98 12.45 -3.39 -10.51
C LYS A 98 11.79 -3.64 -9.15
N GLU A 99 10.73 -2.90 -8.83
CA GLU A 99 9.97 -3.08 -7.59
C GLU A 99 9.24 -4.43 -7.57
N VAL A 100 8.61 -4.81 -8.69
CA VAL A 100 7.97 -6.13 -8.80
C VAL A 100 8.99 -7.26 -8.65
N ASP A 101 10.16 -7.14 -9.30
CA ASP A 101 11.22 -8.13 -9.16
C ASP A 101 11.74 -8.22 -7.72
N GLN A 102 11.80 -7.10 -7.01
CA GLN A 102 12.18 -7.07 -5.60
C GLN A 102 11.16 -7.79 -4.72
N ILE A 103 9.88 -7.46 -4.86
CA ILE A 103 8.79 -8.12 -4.12
C ILE A 103 8.78 -9.63 -4.37
N PHE A 104 8.98 -10.05 -5.62
CA PHE A 104 9.00 -11.47 -5.97
C PHE A 104 10.18 -12.21 -5.34
N ARG A 105 11.35 -11.57 -5.26
CA ARG A 105 12.51 -12.13 -4.56
C ARG A 105 12.25 -12.25 -3.06
N GLU A 106 11.75 -11.19 -2.43
CA GLU A 106 11.47 -11.15 -0.99
C GLU A 106 10.38 -12.15 -0.58
N ALA A 107 9.34 -12.30 -1.40
CA ALA A 107 8.26 -13.26 -1.18
C ALA A 107 8.56 -14.67 -1.70
N ASN A 108 9.78 -14.95 -2.18
CA ASN A 108 10.21 -16.24 -2.74
C ASN A 108 9.28 -16.78 -3.85
N VAL A 109 8.81 -15.89 -4.72
CA VAL A 109 7.92 -16.22 -5.85
C VAL A 109 8.74 -16.67 -7.05
N SER A 110 8.52 -17.91 -7.49
CA SER A 110 9.14 -18.44 -8.70
C SER A 110 8.52 -17.80 -9.97
N PRO A 111 9.31 -17.37 -10.97
CA PRO A 111 8.80 -16.70 -12.18
C PRO A 111 7.78 -17.51 -12.99
N ASN A 112 7.89 -18.83 -12.97
CA ASN A 112 6.98 -19.77 -13.67
C ASN A 112 6.07 -20.53 -12.71
N GLY A 113 5.99 -20.10 -11.44
CA GLY A 113 5.22 -20.77 -10.41
C GLY A 113 3.75 -20.34 -10.36
N LEU A 114 2.99 -21.04 -9.52
CA LEU A 114 1.69 -20.60 -9.05
C LEU A 114 1.86 -19.90 -7.70
N VAL A 115 1.18 -18.78 -7.52
CA VAL A 115 1.21 -17.98 -6.30
C VAL A 115 -0.13 -18.12 -5.60
N LYS A 116 -0.11 -18.65 -4.37
CA LYS A 116 -1.25 -18.56 -3.46
C LYS A 116 -1.32 -17.15 -2.90
N TYR A 117 -2.22 -16.34 -3.47
CA TYR A 117 -2.24 -14.90 -3.22
C TYR A 117 -2.49 -14.54 -1.75
N GLU A 118 -3.24 -15.34 -1.00
CA GLU A 118 -3.44 -15.09 0.44
C GLU A 118 -2.13 -15.21 1.24
N ASP A 119 -1.24 -16.13 0.86
CA ASP A 119 0.05 -16.29 1.53
C ASP A 119 1.02 -15.18 1.07
N PHE A 120 0.98 -14.83 -0.21
CA PHE A 120 1.73 -13.67 -0.74
C PHE A 120 1.36 -12.37 -0.02
N VAL A 121 0.07 -12.10 0.16
CA VAL A 121 -0.41 -10.91 0.88
C VAL A 121 0.03 -10.91 2.34
N LYS A 122 0.01 -12.06 3.02
CA LYS A 122 0.52 -12.15 4.40
C LYS A 122 1.99 -11.77 4.49
N ILE A 123 2.81 -12.15 3.50
CA ILE A 123 4.23 -11.80 3.46
C ILE A 123 4.39 -10.31 3.17
N CYS A 124 3.71 -9.79 2.15
CA CYS A 124 3.86 -8.39 1.72
C CYS A 124 3.25 -7.37 2.69
N CYS A 125 2.20 -7.76 3.43
CA CYS A 125 1.54 -6.92 4.42
C CYS A 125 1.94 -7.26 5.86
N ALA A 126 2.95 -8.12 6.06
CA ALA A 126 3.48 -8.36 7.38
C ALA A 126 4.06 -7.05 7.94
N PRO A 127 3.78 -6.71 9.22
CA PRO A 127 4.52 -5.64 9.86
C PRO A 127 6.02 -5.95 9.81
N VAL A 128 6.83 -4.92 9.62
CA VAL A 128 8.29 -5.07 9.68
C VAL A 128 8.64 -5.72 11.03
N PRO A 129 9.38 -6.84 11.04
CA PRO A 129 9.74 -7.50 12.30
C PRO A 129 10.46 -6.50 13.21
N ASP A 130 10.03 -6.42 14.47
CA ASP A 130 10.78 -5.70 15.50
C ASP A 130 12.10 -6.43 15.70
N TYR A 131 13.16 -5.99 15.04
CA TYR A 131 14.52 -6.41 15.35
C TYR A 131 14.95 -5.67 16.63
N TYR A 132 14.83 -6.35 17.77
CA TYR A 132 15.46 -5.96 19.04
C TYR A 132 16.94 -6.31 19.05
#